data_AF-A0A4P9Z014-F1
#
_entry.id   AF-A0A4P9Z014-F1
#
_cell.length_a   1.000
_cell.length_b   1.000
_cell.length_c   1.000
_cell.angle_alpha   90.00
_cell.angle_beta   90.00
_cell.angle_gamma   90.00
#
_symmetry.space_group_name_H-M   'P 1'
#
loop_
_entity.id
_entity.type
_entity.pdbx_description
1 polymer ?
#
loop_
_entity_poly.entity_id
_entity_poly.type
_entity_poly.pdbx_seq_one_letter_code
_entity_poly.pdbx_strand_id
1 'polypeptide(L)'
;MTQNTTHEKINRPMLAVYAATLGVLLVYYAATTTLFLKSRILQNMRRRTMLPTVISVVFIVLTTIYYLLAAPLRMYISCSASLWTSYLLLPTGILTMGTRMFNLAAVRRSHEAAVLHVEESVAAQEIDVQRQLAERQPAKLGSSDSQQSGQLHPWASHPSAEALEEGKRHTWSLSNNSMSPDAYVPLDHSTHNTAFAGSRRRHAYPHETFALNRWFLHHLDLCSVKSLLTYLVGYMIAALIYTCVVQFVSFGNGTGVPLRDWPHNDCEQRWEHYPLYGLFFSLIFIGMISLVLLLLRQNMQTDALEMRNHGRELWLGTMMWIFVVAVYSAAALSAGHATPADEARLFPFSNLIVIACFIDHVLTIAWPTYRVYADPNNAGWRNLLTSTTNHAKTVQVTGSRAQFRKLLLDTKRFREFKLFSIRNMSVENAFFYDACRSLLRSAELHEAALREGNADPGYDERLGRRLAWLHSTFLRASADMEVNLSGSTRRRLERATRDGMLDIPMMRKAMHEVEELMFYDTYQRYLRQHGDEPDNDVCTSMTEITAAKP
;
A
#
# COMPACT_ATOMS: atom_id res chain seq x y z
N MET A 1 -36.36 35.19 52.18
CA MET A 1 -36.60 34.83 50.77
C MET A 1 -36.66 33.32 50.68
N THR A 2 -37.79 32.73 50.31
CA THR A 2 -37.86 31.29 49.97
C THR A 2 -37.39 31.13 48.53
N GLN A 3 -36.18 30.61 48.33
CA GLN A 3 -35.81 30.06 47.01
C GLN A 3 -36.75 28.90 46.73
N ASN A 4 -37.68 29.08 45.80
CA ASN A 4 -38.38 27.97 45.17
C ASN A 4 -37.33 27.19 44.37
N THR A 5 -36.76 26.15 44.98
CA THR A 5 -35.97 25.14 44.29
C THR A 5 -36.92 24.32 43.41
N THR A 6 -37.32 24.92 42.28
CA THR A 6 -37.99 24.23 41.20
C THR A 6 -37.01 23.20 40.64
N HIS A 7 -36.99 22.01 41.24
CA HIS A 7 -36.27 20.86 40.72
C HIS A 7 -36.77 20.63 39.29
N GLU A 8 -35.96 21.04 38.33
CA GLU A 8 -36.26 20.93 36.92
C GLU A 8 -36.40 19.44 36.59
N LYS A 9 -37.64 19.01 36.38
CA LYS A 9 -37.97 17.59 36.25
C LYS A 9 -37.32 17.09 34.96
N ILE A 10 -36.29 16.25 35.11
CA ILE A 10 -35.60 15.58 34.00
C ILE A 10 -36.62 15.22 32.92
N ASN A 11 -36.40 15.74 31.71
CA ASN A 11 -37.31 15.58 30.59
C ASN A 11 -37.32 14.11 30.13
N ARG A 12 -38.13 13.27 30.79
CA ARG A 12 -38.17 11.81 30.63
C ARG A 12 -38.25 11.33 29.18
N PRO A 13 -39.11 11.88 28.29
CA PRO A 13 -39.11 11.46 26.89
C PRO A 13 -37.82 11.86 26.14
N MET A 14 -37.21 13.00 26.45
CA MET A 14 -35.89 13.36 25.89
C MET A 14 -34.82 12.35 26.34
N LEU A 15 -34.70 12.06 27.64
CA LEU A 15 -33.76 11.06 28.15
C LEU A 15 -33.98 9.67 27.52
N ALA A 16 -35.25 9.27 27.32
CA ALA A 16 -35.59 8.01 26.64
C ALA A 16 -35.13 7.98 25.17
N VAL A 17 -35.28 9.08 24.43
CA VAL A 17 -34.77 9.20 23.05
C VAL A 17 -33.24 9.10 23.02
N TYR A 18 -32.53 9.86 23.86
CA TYR A 18 -31.05 9.81 23.91
C TYR A 18 -30.54 8.40 24.30
N ALA A 19 -31.18 7.73 25.25
CA ALA A 19 -30.86 6.35 25.62
C ALA A 19 -31.11 5.34 24.49
N ALA A 20 -32.23 5.49 23.74
CA ALA A 20 -32.54 4.64 22.60
C ALA A 20 -31.54 4.85 21.44
N THR A 21 -31.23 6.11 21.10
CA THR A 21 -30.22 6.46 20.10
C THR A 21 -28.85 5.91 20.47
N LEU A 22 -28.44 6.02 21.74
CA LEU A 22 -27.20 5.44 22.24
C LEU A 22 -27.20 3.91 22.10
N GLY A 23 -28.27 3.23 22.49
CA GLY A 23 -28.39 1.78 22.35
C GLY A 23 -28.24 1.30 20.90
N VAL A 24 -28.91 1.97 19.95
CA VAL A 24 -28.80 1.67 18.52
C VAL A 24 -27.37 1.89 18.00
N LEU A 25 -26.72 3.00 18.36
CA LEU A 25 -25.35 3.29 17.92
C LEU A 25 -24.33 2.31 18.51
N LEU A 26 -24.46 1.92 19.79
CA LEU A 26 -23.56 0.94 20.41
C LEU A 26 -23.70 -0.45 19.76
N VAL A 27 -24.92 -0.90 19.47
CA VAL A 27 -25.15 -2.14 18.71
C VAL A 27 -24.56 -2.05 17.31
N TYR A 28 -24.74 -0.93 16.61
CA TYR A 28 -24.17 -0.69 15.29
C TYR A 28 -22.63 -0.73 15.29
N TYR A 29 -21.98 -0.02 16.23
CA TYR A 29 -20.52 -0.02 16.37
C TYR A 29 -19.98 -1.41 16.70
N ALA A 30 -20.61 -2.15 17.63
CA ALA A 30 -20.22 -3.50 18.01
C ALA A 30 -20.36 -4.49 16.85
N ALA A 31 -21.49 -4.47 16.13
CA ALA A 31 -21.75 -5.36 15.01
C ALA A 31 -20.78 -5.12 13.84
N THR A 32 -20.63 -3.87 13.40
CA THR A 32 -19.74 -3.51 12.29
C THR A 32 -18.25 -3.72 12.62
N THR A 33 -17.83 -3.50 13.87
CA THR A 33 -16.47 -3.85 14.33
C THR A 33 -16.26 -5.35 14.34
N THR A 34 -17.24 -6.13 14.81
CA THR A 34 -17.16 -7.60 14.81
C THR A 34 -17.06 -8.15 13.38
N LEU A 35 -17.81 -7.58 12.43
CA LEU A 35 -17.69 -7.91 11.01
C LEU A 35 -16.30 -7.53 10.48
N PHE A 36 -15.81 -6.31 10.71
CA PHE A 36 -14.48 -5.85 10.31
C PHE A 36 -13.37 -6.81 10.80
N LEU A 37 -13.43 -7.23 12.08
CA LEU A 37 -12.45 -8.14 12.66
C LEU A 37 -12.51 -9.55 12.04
N LYS A 38 -13.71 -10.06 11.72
CA LYS A 38 -13.87 -11.32 10.97
C LYS A 38 -13.39 -11.20 9.53
N SER A 39 -13.65 -10.09 8.85
CA SER A 39 -13.21 -9.82 7.48
C SER A 39 -11.69 -9.64 7.33
N ARG A 40 -10.93 -9.50 8.43
CA ARG A 40 -9.47 -9.26 8.41
C ARG A 40 -8.65 -10.37 7.73
N ILE A 41 -9.22 -11.57 7.58
CA ILE A 41 -8.61 -12.69 6.82
C ILE A 41 -8.44 -12.32 5.33
N LEU A 42 -9.30 -11.44 4.80
CA LEU A 42 -9.27 -11.01 3.40
C LEU A 42 -8.16 -9.97 3.17
N GLN A 43 -7.39 -10.13 2.09
CA GLN A 43 -6.15 -9.36 1.85
C GLN A 43 -6.32 -7.85 1.94
N ASN A 44 -7.36 -7.29 1.32
CA ASN A 44 -7.62 -5.84 1.27
C ASN A 44 -7.86 -5.27 2.68
N MET A 45 -8.35 -6.09 3.62
CA MET A 45 -8.54 -5.73 5.04
C MET A 45 -7.29 -6.01 5.89
N ARG A 46 -6.46 -6.99 5.51
CA ARG A 46 -5.22 -7.37 6.25
C ARG A 46 -4.24 -6.21 6.41
N ARG A 47 -4.22 -5.27 5.45
CA ARG A 47 -3.40 -4.04 5.46
C ARG A 47 -3.88 -2.98 6.47
N ARG A 48 -5.13 -3.03 6.95
CA ARG A 48 -5.63 -2.12 7.99
C ARG A 48 -5.20 -2.62 9.38
N THR A 49 -4.53 -1.78 10.15
CA THR A 49 -3.89 -2.16 11.42
C THR A 49 -4.90 -2.27 12.57
N MET A 50 -5.13 -3.51 13.03
CA MET A 50 -6.17 -3.83 14.02
C MET A 50 -6.09 -3.02 15.31
N LEU A 51 -4.89 -2.79 15.88
CA LEU A 51 -4.76 -2.15 17.18
C LEU A 51 -5.18 -0.65 17.16
N PRO A 52 -4.67 0.21 16.25
CA PRO A 52 -5.23 1.54 16.02
C PRO A 52 -6.72 1.54 15.60
N THR A 53 -7.21 0.50 14.93
CA THR A 53 -8.66 0.40 14.66
C THR A 53 -9.46 0.21 15.95
N VAL A 54 -9.13 -0.79 16.77
CA VAL A 54 -9.86 -1.14 18.01
C VAL A 54 -9.78 0.00 19.04
N ILE A 55 -8.62 0.63 19.21
CA ILE A 55 -8.47 1.80 20.09
C ILE A 55 -9.42 2.92 19.66
N SER A 56 -9.51 3.21 18.35
CA SER A 56 -10.45 4.22 17.85
C SER A 56 -11.92 3.83 18.02
N VAL A 57 -12.27 2.52 18.05
CA VAL A 57 -13.66 2.09 18.34
C VAL A 57 -14.00 2.30 19.81
N VAL A 58 -13.12 1.88 20.73
CA VAL A 58 -13.30 2.13 22.17
C VAL A 58 -13.44 3.64 22.41
N PHE A 59 -12.60 4.43 21.74
CA PHE A 59 -12.67 5.88 21.75
C PHE A 59 -14.00 6.45 21.23
N ILE A 60 -14.46 6.03 20.04
CA ILE A 60 -15.74 6.43 19.42
C ILE A 60 -16.93 6.07 20.33
N VAL A 61 -16.88 4.88 20.94
CA VAL A 61 -17.88 4.39 21.90
C VAL A 61 -17.93 5.28 23.15
N LEU A 62 -16.80 5.53 23.81
CA LEU A 62 -16.74 6.38 25.01
C LEU A 62 -17.20 7.81 24.72
N THR A 63 -16.79 8.37 23.58
CA THR A 63 -17.18 9.71 23.15
C THR A 63 -18.68 9.80 22.83
N THR A 64 -19.23 8.79 22.16
CA THR A 64 -20.67 8.69 21.88
C THR A 64 -21.49 8.54 23.15
N ILE A 65 -21.05 7.70 24.11
CA ILE A 65 -21.68 7.56 25.43
C ILE A 65 -21.69 8.90 26.15
N TYR A 66 -20.53 9.57 26.23
CA TYR A 66 -20.42 10.85 26.94
C TYR A 66 -21.32 11.92 26.33
N TYR A 67 -21.15 12.26 25.05
CA TYR A 67 -21.84 13.42 24.46
C TYR A 67 -23.35 13.19 24.22
N LEU A 68 -23.83 11.94 24.12
CA LEU A 68 -25.28 11.65 24.15
C LEU A 68 -25.87 11.72 25.55
N LEU A 69 -25.16 11.26 26.59
CA LEU A 69 -25.68 11.34 27.96
C LEU A 69 -25.51 12.73 28.57
N ALA A 70 -24.54 13.52 28.11
CA ALA A 70 -24.28 14.86 28.62
C ALA A 70 -25.41 15.85 28.34
N ALA A 71 -26.11 15.74 27.21
CA ALA A 71 -27.25 16.61 26.90
C ALA A 71 -28.40 16.48 27.93
N PRO A 72 -28.97 15.29 28.20
CA PRO A 72 -30.02 15.13 29.23
C PRO A 72 -29.50 15.12 30.68
N LEU A 73 -28.19 14.99 30.93
CA LEU A 73 -27.60 14.91 32.28
C LEU A 73 -26.65 16.08 32.62
N ARG A 74 -26.69 17.22 31.91
CA ARG A 74 -25.78 18.37 32.13
C ARG A 74 -25.75 18.87 33.59
N MET A 75 -26.90 18.84 34.28
CA MET A 75 -27.04 19.16 35.72
C MET A 75 -26.36 18.16 36.68
N TYR A 76 -25.97 16.98 36.21
CA TYR A 76 -25.31 15.93 37.01
C TYR A 76 -23.83 15.74 36.65
N ILE A 77 -23.38 16.31 35.53
CA ILE A 77 -21.98 16.28 35.12
C ILE A 77 -21.28 17.48 35.74
N SER A 78 -20.24 17.22 36.55
CA SER A 78 -19.40 18.29 37.09
C SER A 78 -18.56 18.92 35.98
N CYS A 79 -18.26 20.20 36.12
CA CYS A 79 -17.44 20.90 35.13
C CYS A 79 -16.01 20.31 35.01
N SER A 80 -15.51 19.72 36.10
CA SER A 80 -14.31 18.87 36.06
C SER A 80 -14.48 17.67 35.13
N ALA A 81 -15.59 16.92 35.22
CA ALA A 81 -15.82 15.78 34.34
C ALA A 81 -15.89 16.19 32.86
N SER A 82 -16.53 17.33 32.53
CA SER A 82 -16.57 17.81 31.14
C SER A 82 -15.21 18.27 30.62
N LEU A 83 -14.44 18.99 31.44
CA LEU A 83 -13.06 19.40 31.13
C LEU A 83 -12.19 18.18 30.82
N TRP A 84 -12.10 17.25 31.77
CA TRP A 84 -11.27 16.04 31.64
C TRP A 84 -11.69 15.16 30.46
N THR A 85 -13.00 14.99 30.26
CA THR A 85 -13.49 14.18 29.13
C THR A 85 -13.16 14.87 27.79
N SER A 86 -13.30 16.18 27.69
CA SER A 86 -12.99 16.92 26.47
C SER A 86 -11.48 16.95 26.16
N TYR A 87 -10.62 17.09 27.18
CA TYR A 87 -9.15 17.04 27.05
C TYR A 87 -8.60 15.66 26.68
N LEU A 88 -9.16 14.59 27.24
CA LEU A 88 -8.69 13.23 26.98
C LEU A 88 -9.32 12.62 25.74
N LEU A 89 -10.61 12.85 25.50
CA LEU A 89 -11.31 12.22 24.39
C LEU A 89 -11.02 12.91 23.06
N LEU A 90 -11.52 14.12 22.83
CA LEU A 90 -11.52 14.73 21.49
C LEU A 90 -10.14 14.73 20.79
N PRO A 91 -9.01 15.04 21.45
CA PRO A 91 -7.68 14.94 20.83
C PRO A 91 -7.28 13.51 20.46
N THR A 92 -7.67 12.51 21.25
CA THR A 92 -7.40 11.09 20.99
C THR A 92 -8.00 10.65 19.66
N GLY A 93 -9.22 11.09 19.32
CA GLY A 93 -9.85 10.79 18.04
C GLY A 93 -9.07 11.35 16.84
N ILE A 94 -8.61 12.59 16.95
CA ILE A 94 -7.76 13.23 15.93
C ILE A 94 -6.43 12.46 15.80
N LEU A 95 -5.82 12.07 16.92
CA LEU A 95 -4.52 11.39 16.97
C LEU A 95 -4.59 9.93 16.52
N THR A 96 -5.65 9.18 16.81
CA THR A 96 -5.83 7.81 16.26
C THR A 96 -6.08 7.86 14.75
N MET A 97 -6.82 8.86 14.26
CA MET A 97 -7.04 9.07 12.84
C MET A 97 -5.75 9.46 12.11
N GLY A 98 -5.00 10.43 12.65
CA GLY A 98 -3.66 10.79 12.16
C GLY A 98 -2.69 9.61 12.16
N THR A 99 -2.68 8.82 13.25
CA THR A 99 -1.91 7.57 13.36
C THR A 99 -2.25 6.57 12.26
N ARG A 100 -3.54 6.36 11.96
CA ARG A 100 -3.98 5.48 10.85
C ARG A 100 -3.48 5.99 9.50
N MET A 101 -3.53 7.31 9.26
CA MET A 101 -3.03 7.96 8.04
C MET A 101 -1.51 7.84 7.89
N PHE A 102 -0.74 8.17 8.93
CA PHE A 102 0.73 8.03 8.93
C PHE A 102 1.17 6.60 8.70
N ASN A 103 0.54 5.62 9.37
CA ASN A 103 0.85 4.20 9.16
C ASN A 103 0.53 3.74 7.72
N LEU A 104 -0.61 4.17 7.13
CA LEU A 104 -0.94 3.85 5.75
C LEU A 104 0.08 4.44 4.76
N ALA A 105 0.50 5.70 4.98
CA ALA A 105 1.55 6.32 4.19
C ALA A 105 2.89 5.59 4.36
N ALA A 106 3.26 5.21 5.59
CA ALA A 106 4.52 4.52 5.87
C ALA A 106 4.60 3.14 5.22
N VAL A 107 3.54 2.32 5.29
CA VAL A 107 3.46 1.02 4.60
C VAL A 107 3.57 1.20 3.08
N ARG A 108 2.96 2.25 2.52
CA ARG A 108 3.15 2.59 1.10
C ARG A 108 4.61 2.93 0.80
N ARG A 109 5.26 3.75 1.63
CA ARG A 109 6.66 4.17 1.43
C ARG A 109 7.68 3.05 1.62
N SER A 110 7.47 2.13 2.56
CA SER A 110 8.34 0.95 2.70
C SER A 110 8.28 0.08 1.44
N HIS A 111 7.09 -0.15 0.87
CA HIS A 111 6.95 -0.87 -0.40
C HIS A 111 7.58 -0.10 -1.57
N GLU A 112 7.34 1.20 -1.73
CA GLU A 112 8.00 2.03 -2.77
C GLU A 112 9.53 1.94 -2.69
N ALA A 113 10.10 2.06 -1.49
CA ALA A 113 11.54 2.08 -1.30
C ALA A 113 12.17 0.68 -1.38
N ALA A 114 11.48 -0.37 -0.95
CA ALA A 114 11.90 -1.76 -1.15
C ALA A 114 11.94 -2.14 -2.64
N VAL A 115 10.95 -1.70 -3.43
CA VAL A 115 10.96 -1.86 -4.90
C VAL A 115 12.16 -1.17 -5.52
N LEU A 116 12.40 0.11 -5.19
CA LEU A 116 13.53 0.86 -5.72
C LEU A 116 14.88 0.22 -5.35
N HIS A 117 15.03 -0.28 -4.12
CA HIS A 117 16.24 -1.00 -3.69
C HIS A 117 16.45 -2.32 -4.44
N VAL A 118 15.38 -3.05 -4.76
CA VAL A 118 15.47 -4.28 -5.57
C VAL A 118 15.76 -3.96 -7.04
N GLU A 119 15.17 -2.91 -7.61
CA GLU A 119 15.49 -2.45 -8.97
C GLU A 119 16.95 -1.95 -9.08
N GLU A 120 17.45 -1.22 -8.09
CA GLU A 120 18.85 -0.82 -7.97
C GLU A 120 19.77 -2.04 -7.84
N SER A 121 19.42 -3.02 -7.00
CA SER A 121 20.14 -4.29 -6.85
C SER A 121 20.25 -5.07 -8.16
N VAL A 122 19.16 -5.15 -8.92
CA VAL A 122 19.13 -5.86 -10.22
C VAL A 122 19.94 -5.09 -11.27
N ALA A 123 19.79 -3.76 -11.35
CA ALA A 123 20.57 -2.94 -12.27
C ALA A 123 22.09 -3.01 -11.99
N ALA A 124 22.49 -3.04 -10.72
CA ALA A 124 23.89 -3.24 -10.33
C ALA A 124 24.42 -4.62 -10.76
N GLN A 125 23.63 -5.69 -10.59
CA GLN A 125 23.97 -7.04 -11.08
C GLN A 125 24.08 -7.09 -12.61
N GLU A 126 23.18 -6.44 -13.35
CA GLU A 126 23.26 -6.36 -14.83
C GLU A 126 24.51 -5.62 -15.31
N ILE A 127 24.92 -4.55 -14.62
CA ILE A 127 26.13 -3.79 -14.95
C ILE A 127 27.40 -4.61 -14.68
N ASP A 128 27.46 -5.34 -13.56
CA ASP A 128 28.59 -6.23 -13.23
C ASP A 128 28.73 -7.35 -14.29
N VAL A 129 27.62 -7.98 -14.69
CA VAL A 129 27.59 -8.98 -15.76
C VAL A 129 28.00 -8.39 -17.11
N GLN A 130 27.50 -7.22 -17.49
CA GLN A 130 27.88 -6.56 -18.75
C GLN A 130 29.37 -6.17 -18.78
N ARG A 131 29.91 -5.70 -17.65
CA ARG A 131 31.33 -5.40 -17.49
C ARG A 131 32.19 -6.65 -17.67
N GLN A 132 31.86 -7.74 -16.98
CA GLN A 132 32.60 -8.99 -17.06
C GLN A 132 32.50 -9.65 -18.45
N LEU A 133 31.39 -9.46 -19.18
CA LEU A 133 31.27 -9.87 -20.58
C LEU A 133 32.17 -9.04 -21.51
N ALA A 134 32.30 -7.73 -21.28
CA ALA A 134 33.21 -6.87 -22.04
C ALA A 134 34.69 -7.20 -21.75
N GLU A 135 35.05 -7.40 -20.47
CA GLU A 135 36.40 -7.84 -20.06
C GLU A 135 36.74 -9.26 -20.57
N ARG A 136 35.73 -10.07 -20.92
CA ARG A 136 35.88 -11.41 -21.53
C ARG A 136 35.93 -11.44 -23.04
N GLN A 137 35.66 -10.34 -23.74
CA GLN A 137 35.95 -10.26 -25.17
C GLN A 137 37.46 -9.98 -25.32
N PRO A 138 38.30 -10.95 -25.69
CA PRO A 138 39.72 -10.71 -25.86
C PRO A 138 39.92 -9.68 -26.98
N ALA A 139 41.00 -8.89 -26.90
CA ALA A 139 41.36 -7.88 -27.89
C ALA A 139 41.85 -8.48 -29.24
N LYS A 140 41.04 -9.35 -29.85
CA LYS A 140 41.32 -10.10 -31.09
C LYS A 140 41.41 -9.24 -32.35
N LEU A 141 41.18 -7.93 -32.27
CA LEU A 141 41.40 -6.97 -33.36
C LEU A 141 42.84 -6.40 -33.38
N GLY A 142 43.73 -6.81 -32.46
CA GLY A 142 44.98 -6.10 -32.19
C GLY A 142 46.27 -6.59 -32.86
N SER A 143 46.27 -7.64 -33.70
CA SER A 143 47.54 -8.28 -34.13
C SER A 143 47.59 -8.91 -35.53
N SER A 144 46.60 -8.66 -36.41
CA SER A 144 46.54 -9.29 -37.74
C SER A 144 46.73 -8.32 -38.92
N ASP A 145 47.40 -7.19 -38.70
CA ASP A 145 47.77 -6.26 -39.78
C ASP A 145 49.15 -5.62 -39.54
N SER A 146 50.21 -6.30 -40.00
CA SER A 146 51.52 -5.69 -40.26
C SER A 146 52.45 -6.50 -41.18
N GLN A 147 51.95 -7.47 -41.97
CA GLN A 147 52.81 -8.16 -42.94
C GLN A 147 52.13 -8.82 -44.17
N GLN A 148 51.35 -8.06 -44.95
CA GLN A 148 51.15 -8.43 -46.36
C GLN A 148 50.99 -7.22 -47.30
N SER A 149 52.14 -6.67 -47.72
CA SER A 149 52.21 -5.71 -48.83
C SER A 149 52.42 -6.43 -50.15
N GLY A 150 51.66 -6.05 -51.18
CA GLY A 150 51.74 -6.56 -52.56
C GLY A 150 50.79 -7.74 -52.83
N GLN A 151 49.91 -7.71 -53.84
CA GLN A 151 50.09 -7.12 -55.18
C GLN A 151 48.80 -6.49 -55.74
N LEU A 152 48.97 -5.63 -56.76
CA LEU A 152 47.90 -5.05 -57.56
C LEU A 152 47.46 -6.01 -58.68
N HIS A 153 46.16 -6.10 -58.95
CA HIS A 153 45.64 -6.39 -60.30
C HIS A 153 44.30 -5.66 -60.53
N PRO A 154 44.12 -4.94 -61.66
CA PRO A 154 42.86 -4.29 -62.04
C PRO A 154 42.00 -5.22 -62.95
N TRP A 155 41.14 -4.62 -63.80
CA TRP A 155 40.13 -5.22 -64.71
C TRP A 155 38.82 -5.65 -64.02
N ALA A 156 37.62 -5.58 -64.64
CA ALA A 156 37.09 -4.70 -65.70
C ALA A 156 35.54 -4.85 -65.83
N SER A 157 34.86 -3.83 -66.38
CA SER A 157 33.57 -3.88 -67.14
C SER A 157 32.24 -4.43 -66.55
N HIS A 158 31.20 -3.58 -66.59
CA HIS A 158 29.74 -3.86 -66.67
C HIS A 158 29.33 -4.45 -68.07
N PRO A 159 28.05 -4.75 -68.44
CA PRO A 159 26.71 -4.68 -67.78
C PRO A 159 26.11 -6.10 -67.59
N SER A 160 24.81 -6.48 -67.63
CA SER A 160 23.43 -5.90 -67.86
C SER A 160 22.42 -6.78 -67.05
N ALA A 161 21.20 -6.41 -66.65
CA ALA A 161 20.04 -5.65 -67.19
C ALA A 161 19.09 -6.45 -68.13
N GLU A 162 17.82 -6.60 -67.69
CA GLU A 162 16.57 -6.97 -68.43
C GLU A 162 16.46 -8.39 -69.08
N ALA A 163 15.28 -9.03 -69.27
CA ALA A 163 13.91 -8.89 -68.69
C ALA A 163 13.01 -10.11 -69.11
N LEU A 164 11.76 -10.22 -68.58
CA LEU A 164 10.66 -11.12 -69.04
C LEU A 164 10.94 -12.65 -68.94
N GLU A 165 10.06 -13.61 -69.30
CA GLU A 165 8.64 -13.95 -68.95
C GLU A 165 8.45 -15.47 -69.31
N GLU A 166 7.40 -16.25 -69.02
CA GLU A 166 6.08 -16.12 -68.38
C GLU A 166 5.85 -17.37 -67.49
N GLY A 167 4.63 -17.61 -66.97
CA GLY A 167 4.31 -18.74 -66.09
C GLY A 167 3.97 -20.10 -66.74
N LYS A 168 3.70 -21.07 -65.85
CA LYS A 168 2.71 -22.15 -66.05
C LYS A 168 2.31 -22.80 -64.73
N ARG A 169 1.07 -23.32 -64.69
CA ARG A 169 0.47 -24.04 -63.55
C ARG A 169 0.66 -25.54 -63.72
N HIS A 170 0.91 -26.27 -62.62
CA HIS A 170 0.46 -27.66 -62.41
C HIS A 170 0.50 -27.95 -60.90
N THR A 171 -0.65 -27.97 -60.20
CA THR A 171 -1.50 -29.15 -59.89
C THR A 171 -0.86 -30.20 -58.98
N TRP A 172 -1.28 -30.18 -57.71
CA TRP A 172 -1.45 -31.29 -56.77
C TRP A 172 -0.64 -32.58 -56.95
N SER A 173 0.18 -32.90 -55.94
CA SER A 173 0.26 -34.28 -55.44
C SER A 173 0.31 -34.29 -53.90
N LEU A 174 -0.48 -35.17 -53.30
CA LEU A 174 -0.34 -35.55 -51.89
C LEU A 174 0.71 -36.67 -51.82
N SER A 175 1.72 -36.53 -50.98
CA SER A 175 2.54 -37.66 -50.55
C SER A 175 2.79 -37.57 -49.04
N ASN A 176 2.46 -38.66 -48.34
CA ASN A 176 2.93 -38.88 -46.98
C ASN A 176 4.40 -39.26 -47.04
N ASN A 177 5.23 -38.79 -46.11
CA ASN A 177 6.15 -39.67 -45.37
C ASN A 177 6.87 -39.00 -44.20
N SER A 178 7.32 -39.86 -43.27
CA SER A 178 8.43 -39.67 -42.33
C SER A 178 8.64 -38.27 -41.73
N MET A 179 8.08 -38.06 -40.53
CA MET A 179 8.51 -37.00 -39.62
C MET A 179 9.90 -37.34 -39.05
N SER A 180 10.96 -36.89 -39.71
CA SER A 180 12.32 -36.98 -39.16
C SER A 180 12.58 -35.85 -38.16
N PRO A 181 13.23 -36.12 -37.01
CA PRO A 181 13.95 -35.08 -36.29
C PRO A 181 15.17 -34.61 -37.11
N ASP A 182 15.86 -33.57 -36.59
CA ASP A 182 17.10 -32.96 -37.10
C ASP A 182 16.98 -32.05 -38.33
N ALA A 183 16.45 -30.84 -38.08
CA ALA A 183 16.62 -29.66 -38.92
C ALA A 183 17.04 -28.45 -38.05
N TYR A 184 18.31 -28.45 -37.61
CA TYR A 184 18.87 -27.39 -36.76
C TYR A 184 19.18 -26.13 -37.61
N VAL A 185 18.22 -25.21 -37.72
CA VAL A 185 18.39 -23.94 -38.44
C VAL A 185 19.34 -23.03 -37.65
N PRO A 186 20.49 -22.60 -38.21
CA PRO A 186 21.34 -21.61 -37.57
C PRO A 186 20.64 -20.26 -37.54
N LEU A 187 20.46 -19.66 -36.35
CA LEU A 187 20.13 -18.24 -36.27
C LEU A 187 21.38 -17.42 -36.59
N ASP A 188 21.35 -16.71 -37.72
CA ASP A 188 22.34 -15.67 -38.01
C ASP A 188 22.13 -14.50 -37.02
N HIS A 189 23.14 -14.24 -36.20
CA HIS A 189 23.15 -13.20 -35.17
C HIS A 189 23.99 -11.96 -35.55
N SER A 190 24.43 -11.84 -36.81
CA SER A 190 25.54 -10.94 -37.18
C SER A 190 25.20 -9.44 -37.37
N THR A 191 23.94 -9.05 -37.64
CA THR A 191 23.66 -7.75 -38.31
C THR A 191 22.92 -6.65 -37.52
N HIS A 192 22.41 -6.87 -36.31
CA HIS A 192 21.51 -5.90 -35.64
C HIS A 192 22.10 -4.98 -34.53
N ASN A 193 23.40 -5.08 -34.21
CA ASN A 193 23.96 -4.45 -33.00
C ASN A 193 24.21 -2.93 -33.04
N THR A 194 24.07 -2.24 -34.18
CA THR A 194 24.44 -0.82 -34.32
C THR A 194 23.32 0.19 -33.99
N ALA A 195 22.05 -0.21 -33.99
CA ALA A 195 20.91 0.71 -33.86
C ALA A 195 20.52 1.09 -32.41
N PHE A 196 20.92 0.30 -31.41
CA PHE A 196 20.37 0.41 -30.04
C PHE A 196 21.01 1.48 -29.14
N ALA A 197 22.00 2.24 -29.63
CA ALA A 197 22.70 3.26 -28.84
C ALA A 197 21.87 4.53 -28.57
N GLY A 198 20.88 4.84 -29.41
CA GLY A 198 20.34 6.20 -29.53
C GLY A 198 19.34 6.68 -28.46
N SER A 199 18.64 5.80 -27.74
CA SER A 199 17.45 6.19 -26.94
C SER A 199 17.46 5.77 -25.46
N ARG A 200 18.58 5.31 -24.90
CA ARG A 200 18.74 5.15 -23.44
C ARG A 200 18.88 6.50 -22.71
N ARG A 201 17.87 7.37 -22.82
CA ARG A 201 17.54 8.36 -21.78
C ARG A 201 17.21 7.56 -20.51
N ARG A 202 18.23 7.23 -19.72
CA ARG A 202 18.02 6.83 -18.33
C ARG A 202 17.23 7.96 -17.70
N HIS A 203 16.03 7.70 -17.20
CA HIS A 203 15.39 8.61 -16.27
C HIS A 203 16.28 8.65 -15.04
N ALA A 204 17.09 9.71 -14.95
CA ALA A 204 17.88 9.99 -13.76
C ALA A 204 16.88 10.28 -12.65
N TYR A 205 16.55 9.26 -11.85
CA TYR A 205 15.77 9.44 -10.64
C TYR A 205 16.48 10.51 -9.80
N PRO A 206 15.86 11.68 -9.58
CA PRO A 206 16.59 12.82 -9.02
C PRO A 206 17.11 12.43 -7.64
N HIS A 207 18.42 12.58 -7.42
CA HIS A 207 19.12 12.03 -6.24
C HIS A 207 18.50 12.46 -4.89
N GLU A 208 17.85 13.62 -4.86
CA GLU A 208 17.04 14.12 -3.75
C GLU A 208 15.94 13.14 -3.31
N THR A 209 15.27 12.48 -4.26
CA THR A 209 14.24 11.47 -3.96
C THR A 209 14.82 10.20 -3.35
N PHE A 210 16.05 9.82 -3.75
CA PHE A 210 16.78 8.73 -3.12
C PHE A 210 17.21 9.08 -1.70
N ALA A 211 17.71 10.31 -1.46
CA ALA A 211 18.08 10.77 -0.13
C ALA A 211 16.87 10.77 0.84
N LEU A 212 15.73 11.31 0.40
CA LEU A 212 14.50 11.33 1.18
C LEU A 212 13.95 9.91 1.44
N ASN A 213 13.95 9.03 0.44
CA ASN A 213 13.51 7.65 0.61
C ASN A 213 14.43 6.85 1.55
N ARG A 214 15.76 7.06 1.48
CA ARG A 214 16.74 6.45 2.40
C ARG A 214 16.56 6.95 3.83
N TRP A 215 16.34 8.25 4.02
CA TRP A 215 15.99 8.80 5.34
C TRP A 215 14.70 8.16 5.88
N PHE A 216 13.67 8.03 5.04
CA PHE A 216 12.40 7.42 5.45
C PHE A 216 12.56 5.94 5.83
N LEU A 217 13.30 5.14 5.04
CA LEU A 217 13.64 3.75 5.37
C LEU A 217 14.29 3.64 6.75
N HIS A 218 15.30 4.48 7.03
CA HIS A 218 16.03 4.49 8.30
C HIS A 218 15.15 4.90 9.50
N HIS A 219 13.99 5.52 9.27
CA HIS A 219 13.07 5.98 10.31
C HIS A 219 11.71 5.26 10.28
N LEU A 220 11.60 4.14 9.56
CA LEU A 220 10.37 3.32 9.52
C LEU A 220 9.92 2.88 10.92
N ASP A 221 10.84 2.64 11.84
CA ASP A 221 10.53 2.29 13.23
C ASP A 221 9.73 3.40 13.95
N LEU A 222 9.93 4.68 13.61
CA LEU A 222 9.13 5.79 14.15
C LEU A 222 7.67 5.72 13.67
N CYS A 223 7.45 5.21 12.45
CA CYS A 223 6.13 4.97 11.88
C CYS A 223 5.55 3.58 12.23
N SER A 224 6.25 2.76 13.01
CA SER A 224 5.74 1.46 13.43
C SER A 224 4.52 1.61 14.34
N VAL A 225 3.62 0.62 14.31
CA VAL A 225 2.43 0.59 15.19
C VAL A 225 2.80 0.65 16.68
N LYS A 226 4.00 0.18 17.05
CA LYS A 226 4.53 0.29 18.42
C LYS A 226 4.86 1.74 18.76
N SER A 227 5.69 2.40 17.96
CA SER A 227 6.09 3.80 18.20
C SER A 227 4.91 4.76 18.15
N LEU A 228 4.00 4.58 17.19
CA LEU A 228 2.76 5.37 17.10
C LEU A 228 1.86 5.18 18.34
N LEU A 229 1.79 3.96 18.90
CA LEU A 229 1.10 3.73 20.18
C LEU A 229 1.85 4.38 21.35
N THR A 230 3.18 4.32 21.39
CA THR A 230 4.00 4.99 22.40
C THR A 230 3.79 6.51 22.37
N TYR A 231 3.70 7.13 21.18
CA TYR A 231 3.38 8.55 21.05
C TYR A 231 1.96 8.88 21.50
N LEU A 232 0.98 8.02 21.19
CA LEU A 232 -0.40 8.20 21.67
C LEU A 232 -0.50 8.09 23.21
N VAL A 233 0.20 7.12 23.81
CA VAL A 233 0.25 6.97 25.28
C VAL A 233 1.02 8.13 25.94
N GLY A 234 2.15 8.54 25.36
CA GLY A 234 2.91 9.71 25.82
C GLY A 234 2.11 11.01 25.75
N TYR A 235 1.36 11.21 24.66
CA TYR A 235 0.39 12.30 24.54
C TYR A 235 -0.67 12.23 25.65
N MET A 236 -1.26 11.06 25.89
CA MET A 236 -2.28 10.91 26.93
C MET A 236 -1.74 11.21 28.34
N ILE A 237 -0.51 10.77 28.65
CA ILE A 237 0.16 11.11 29.91
C ILE A 237 0.39 12.63 30.01
N ALA A 238 0.84 13.28 28.93
CA ALA A 238 1.00 14.72 28.89
C ALA A 238 -0.33 15.48 29.07
N ALA A 239 -1.42 15.02 28.44
CA ALA A 239 -2.76 15.59 28.57
C ALA A 239 -3.33 15.40 29.99
N LEU A 240 -3.12 14.24 30.62
CA LEU A 240 -3.47 14.00 32.04
C LEU A 240 -2.74 14.98 32.96
N ILE A 241 -1.41 15.10 32.82
CA ILE A 241 -0.58 16.02 33.61
C ILE A 241 -1.03 17.48 33.38
N TYR A 242 -1.27 17.86 32.13
CA TYR A 242 -1.71 19.21 31.79
C TYR A 242 -3.07 19.56 32.41
N THR A 243 -4.04 18.64 32.33
CA THR A 243 -5.38 18.83 32.92
C THR A 243 -5.31 18.90 34.45
N CYS A 244 -4.46 18.09 35.08
CA CYS A 244 -4.13 18.22 36.51
C CYS A 244 -3.61 19.61 36.87
N VAL A 245 -2.66 20.16 36.10
CA VAL A 245 -2.07 21.49 36.37
C VAL A 245 -3.10 22.60 36.19
N VAL A 246 -3.90 22.58 35.11
CA VAL A 246 -5.00 23.53 34.91
C VAL A 246 -5.96 23.51 36.09
N GLN A 247 -6.45 22.33 36.46
CA GLN A 247 -7.40 22.19 37.58
C GLN A 247 -6.80 22.61 38.93
N PHE A 248 -5.53 22.31 39.19
CA PHE A 248 -4.85 22.74 40.41
C PHE A 248 -4.76 24.27 40.51
N VAL A 249 -4.46 24.94 39.39
CA VAL A 249 -4.44 26.42 39.32
C VAL A 249 -5.86 27.00 39.49
N SER A 250 -6.89 26.39 38.90
CA SER A 250 -8.30 26.79 39.10
C SER A 250 -8.76 26.73 40.55
N PHE A 251 -8.28 25.74 41.31
CA PHE A 251 -8.52 25.65 42.75
C PHE A 251 -7.70 26.70 43.52
N GLY A 252 -6.39 26.81 43.23
CA GLY A 252 -5.48 27.71 43.95
C GLY A 252 -5.83 29.19 43.85
N ASN A 253 -6.36 29.64 42.71
CA ASN A 253 -6.68 31.05 42.45
C ASN A 253 -7.99 31.55 43.10
N GLY A 254 -8.66 30.75 43.94
CA GLY A 254 -9.93 31.14 44.59
C GLY A 254 -11.15 31.21 43.65
N THR A 255 -10.94 31.11 42.33
CA THR A 255 -12.00 30.86 41.33
C THR A 255 -12.74 29.55 41.58
N GLY A 256 -12.12 28.62 42.32
CA GLY A 256 -12.71 27.42 42.88
C GLY A 256 -13.69 27.67 44.03
N VAL A 257 -14.82 28.32 43.75
CA VAL A 257 -16.08 28.01 44.46
C VAL A 257 -16.26 26.47 44.43
N PRO A 258 -16.79 25.81 45.48
CA PRO A 258 -16.98 24.35 45.45
C PRO A 258 -17.72 23.89 44.19
N LEU A 259 -17.16 22.86 43.53
CA LEU A 259 -17.57 22.28 42.23
C LEU A 259 -19.02 21.74 42.16
N ARG A 260 -19.78 21.90 43.24
CA ARG A 260 -21.17 21.48 43.44
C ARG A 260 -22.18 22.60 43.23
N ASP A 261 -21.76 23.85 43.44
CA ASP A 261 -22.66 25.01 43.58
C ASP A 261 -22.55 25.99 42.40
N TRP A 262 -21.98 25.55 41.28
CA TRP A 262 -21.78 26.39 40.09
C TRP A 262 -23.03 26.37 39.19
N PRO A 263 -23.38 27.49 38.52
CA PRO A 263 -24.31 27.44 37.39
C PRO A 263 -23.69 26.59 36.26
N HIS A 264 -24.34 25.48 35.90
CA HIS A 264 -23.85 24.46 34.95
C HIS A 264 -23.66 24.95 33.50
N ASN A 265 -23.97 26.21 33.22
CA ASN A 265 -24.06 26.76 31.86
C ASN A 265 -22.70 27.28 31.38
N ASP A 266 -21.95 27.96 32.26
CA ASP A 266 -20.81 28.81 31.87
C ASP A 266 -19.48 28.06 31.74
N CYS A 267 -19.45 26.76 32.09
CA CYS A 267 -18.19 26.05 32.32
C CYS A 267 -17.29 25.87 31.10
N GLU A 268 -17.85 25.75 29.89
CA GLU A 268 -17.07 25.61 28.64
C GLU A 268 -16.43 26.93 28.17
N GLN A 269 -16.86 28.06 28.72
CA GLN A 269 -16.42 29.41 28.33
C GLN A 269 -15.21 29.91 29.14
N ARG A 270 -14.90 29.23 30.25
CA ARG A 270 -13.84 29.65 31.18
C ARG A 270 -12.44 29.28 30.66
N TRP A 271 -11.44 29.97 31.22
CA TRP A 271 -10.05 29.92 30.78
C TRP A 271 -9.44 28.52 30.77
N GLU A 272 -9.95 27.60 31.59
CA GLU A 272 -9.55 26.19 31.61
C GLU A 272 -9.71 25.49 30.25
N HIS A 273 -10.62 25.96 29.39
CA HIS A 273 -10.84 25.40 28.05
C HIS A 273 -10.01 26.08 26.94
N TYR A 274 -9.42 27.27 27.17
CA TYR A 274 -8.61 27.94 26.14
C TYR A 274 -7.39 27.13 25.67
N PRO A 275 -6.63 26.43 26.53
CA PRO A 275 -5.53 25.60 26.06
C PRO A 275 -6.02 24.36 25.30
N LEU A 276 -7.24 23.87 25.56
CA LEU A 276 -7.85 22.80 24.76
C LEU A 276 -8.14 23.28 23.33
N TYR A 277 -8.71 24.48 23.16
CA TYR A 277 -8.90 25.07 21.84
C TYR A 277 -7.57 25.35 21.13
N GLY A 278 -6.54 25.81 21.85
CA GLY A 278 -5.18 25.97 21.31
C GLY A 278 -4.52 24.64 20.90
N LEU A 279 -4.78 23.56 21.67
CA LEU A 279 -4.31 22.20 21.36
C LEU A 279 -5.06 21.61 20.16
N PHE A 280 -6.38 21.82 20.03
CA PHE A 280 -7.10 21.47 18.81
C PHE A 280 -6.55 22.24 17.62
N PHE A 281 -6.33 23.55 17.75
CA PHE A 281 -5.78 24.36 16.67
C PHE A 281 -4.40 23.86 16.21
N SER A 282 -3.50 23.48 17.13
CA SER A 282 -2.21 22.90 16.79
C SER A 282 -2.33 21.51 16.14
N LEU A 283 -3.23 20.64 16.62
CA LEU A 283 -3.51 19.34 15.99
C LEU A 283 -4.14 19.47 14.60
N ILE A 284 -5.03 20.46 14.40
CA ILE A 284 -5.61 20.84 13.11
C ILE A 284 -4.48 21.26 12.16
N PHE A 285 -3.57 22.14 12.61
CA PHE A 285 -2.42 22.57 11.79
C PHE A 285 -1.46 21.43 11.47
N ILE A 286 -1.12 20.57 12.43
CA ILE A 286 -0.26 19.39 12.19
C ILE A 286 -0.94 18.42 11.20
N GLY A 287 -2.24 18.17 11.34
CA GLY A 287 -3.02 17.35 10.41
C GLY A 287 -3.10 17.96 9.01
N MET A 288 -3.31 19.27 8.90
CA MET A 288 -3.35 20.00 7.62
C MET A 288 -1.98 20.11 6.95
N ILE A 289 -0.88 20.27 7.70
CA ILE A 289 0.48 20.23 7.16
C ILE A 289 0.80 18.81 6.65
N SER A 290 0.44 17.78 7.42
CA SER A 290 0.59 16.37 7.02
C SER A 290 -0.21 16.07 5.74
N LEU A 291 -1.42 16.61 5.63
CA LEU A 291 -2.24 16.55 4.42
C LEU A 291 -1.58 17.25 3.24
N VAL A 292 -1.11 18.48 3.41
CA VAL A 292 -0.45 19.27 2.36
C VAL A 292 0.80 18.55 1.84
N LEU A 293 1.61 17.96 2.73
CA LEU A 293 2.77 17.15 2.35
C LEU A 293 2.39 15.85 1.60
N LEU A 294 1.23 15.26 1.88
CA LEU A 294 0.69 14.10 1.15
C LEU A 294 0.08 14.48 -0.21
N LEU A 295 -0.51 15.66 -0.35
CA LEU A 295 -1.17 16.13 -1.58
C LEU A 295 -0.23 16.85 -2.56
N LEU A 296 0.76 17.62 -2.08
CA LEU A 296 1.72 18.33 -2.93
C LEU A 296 2.61 17.38 -3.74
N ARG A 297 2.71 16.10 -3.35
CA ARG A 297 3.36 15.05 -4.17
C ARG A 297 2.40 14.58 -5.28
N GLN A 298 2.07 15.50 -6.19
CA GLN A 298 1.03 15.38 -7.22
C GLN A 298 1.18 14.19 -8.18
N ASN A 299 2.35 13.54 -8.24
CA ASN A 299 2.58 12.28 -8.99
C ASN A 299 1.71 11.08 -8.51
N MET A 300 0.83 11.26 -7.53
CA MET A 300 -0.27 10.36 -7.17
C MET A 300 -1.19 9.93 -8.35
N GLN A 301 -1.09 10.55 -9.53
CA GLN A 301 -1.98 10.30 -10.68
C GLN A 301 -1.95 8.86 -11.21
N THR A 302 -0.80 8.15 -11.16
CA THR A 302 -0.65 6.81 -11.75
C THR A 302 -1.00 5.65 -10.83
N ASP A 303 -1.02 5.86 -9.51
CA ASP A 303 -0.88 4.75 -8.56
C ASP A 303 -2.22 4.20 -8.04
N ALA A 304 -2.18 3.26 -7.10
CA ALA A 304 -3.31 2.39 -6.76
C ALA A 304 -4.62 3.14 -6.48
N LEU A 305 -5.65 2.82 -7.27
CA LEU A 305 -7.01 3.28 -7.07
C LEU A 305 -7.50 2.96 -5.63
N GLU A 306 -7.09 1.81 -5.09
CA GLU A 306 -7.38 1.44 -3.70
C GLU A 306 -6.72 2.36 -2.68
N MET A 307 -5.44 2.70 -2.82
CA MET A 307 -4.74 3.63 -1.93
C MET A 307 -5.33 5.04 -2.01
N ARG A 308 -5.66 5.52 -3.22
CA ARG A 308 -6.34 6.81 -3.41
C ARG A 308 -7.70 6.83 -2.71
N ASN A 309 -8.46 5.73 -2.77
CA ASN A 309 -9.73 5.59 -2.07
C ASN A 309 -9.55 5.50 -0.55
N HIS A 310 -8.60 4.72 -0.03
CA HIS A 310 -8.31 4.62 1.40
C HIS A 310 -7.87 5.97 1.99
N GLY A 311 -6.95 6.66 1.32
CA GLY A 311 -6.50 8.00 1.70
C GLY A 311 -7.66 9.01 1.69
N ARG A 312 -8.57 8.95 0.72
CA ARG A 312 -9.77 9.79 0.67
C ARG A 312 -10.78 9.46 1.77
N GLU A 313 -11.01 8.18 2.07
CA GLU A 313 -11.89 7.73 3.16
C GLU A 313 -11.41 8.27 4.53
N LEU A 314 -10.11 8.12 4.82
CA LEU A 314 -9.48 8.65 6.04
C LEU A 314 -9.40 10.19 6.04
N TRP A 315 -9.15 10.81 4.88
CA TRP A 315 -9.13 12.27 4.75
C TRP A 315 -10.49 12.90 5.05
N LEU A 316 -11.58 12.37 4.48
CA LEU A 316 -12.94 12.86 4.74
C LEU A 316 -13.28 12.80 6.23
N GLY A 317 -12.96 11.70 6.91
CA GLY A 317 -13.15 11.57 8.35
C GLY A 317 -12.29 12.57 9.14
N THR A 318 -11.05 12.83 8.70
CA THR A 318 -10.15 13.82 9.33
C THR A 318 -10.69 15.25 9.17
N MET A 319 -11.08 15.66 7.95
CA MET A 319 -11.62 17.00 7.68
C MET A 319 -12.92 17.25 8.43
N MET A 320 -13.76 16.23 8.57
CA MET A 320 -14.98 16.33 9.35
C MET A 320 -14.70 16.45 10.86
N TRP A 321 -13.73 15.71 11.41
CA TRP A 321 -13.29 15.91 12.80
C TRP A 321 -12.78 17.35 13.01
N ILE A 322 -11.96 17.86 12.09
CA ILE A 322 -11.49 19.26 12.11
C ILE A 322 -12.67 20.24 12.06
N PHE A 323 -13.63 20.05 11.14
CA PHE A 323 -14.81 20.89 10.99
C PHE A 323 -15.69 20.89 12.25
N VAL A 324 -16.01 19.71 12.80
CA VAL A 324 -16.87 19.60 13.98
C VAL A 324 -16.19 20.18 15.22
N VAL A 325 -14.89 19.98 15.39
CA VAL A 325 -14.13 20.60 16.50
C VAL A 325 -14.03 22.12 16.33
N ALA A 326 -13.85 22.63 15.11
CA ALA A 326 -13.85 24.06 14.84
C ALA A 326 -15.23 24.70 15.10
N VAL A 327 -16.32 24.05 14.64
CA VAL A 327 -17.70 24.50 14.90
C VAL A 327 -18.04 24.43 16.39
N TYR A 328 -17.67 23.36 17.09
CA TYR A 328 -17.85 23.24 18.55
C TYR A 328 -17.08 24.32 19.31
N SER A 329 -15.82 24.59 18.94
CA SER A 329 -15.01 25.64 19.56
C SER A 329 -15.59 27.04 19.31
N ALA A 330 -16.00 27.33 18.07
CA ALA A 330 -16.66 28.59 17.73
C ALA A 330 -18.03 28.76 18.41
N ALA A 331 -18.77 27.67 18.60
CA ALA A 331 -20.02 27.63 19.34
C ALA A 331 -19.80 27.91 20.83
N ALA A 332 -18.88 27.20 21.49
CA ALA A 332 -18.57 27.40 22.91
C ALA A 332 -18.07 28.83 23.20
N LEU A 333 -17.29 29.43 22.29
CA LEU A 333 -16.83 30.82 22.40
C LEU A 333 -17.94 31.87 22.16
N SER A 334 -18.96 31.57 21.33
CA SER A 334 -20.07 32.49 21.06
C SER A 334 -21.27 32.30 22.00
N ALA A 335 -21.44 31.12 22.59
CA ALA A 335 -22.52 30.77 23.52
C ALA A 335 -22.55 31.62 24.80
N GLY A 336 -21.47 32.34 25.15
CA GLY A 336 -21.45 33.33 26.23
C GLY A 336 -22.40 34.53 26.06
N HIS A 337 -23.11 34.61 24.93
CA HIS A 337 -24.15 35.61 24.66
C HIS A 337 -25.54 35.00 24.39
N ALA A 338 -25.68 33.66 24.40
CA ALA A 338 -26.93 32.97 24.15
C ALA A 338 -27.63 32.61 25.47
N THR A 339 -28.97 32.68 25.53
CA THR A 339 -29.69 32.21 26.73
C THR A 339 -29.83 30.68 26.71
N PRO A 340 -29.92 30.01 27.88
CA PRO A 340 -30.18 28.56 27.92
C PRO A 340 -31.47 28.14 27.21
N ALA A 341 -32.45 29.05 27.10
CA ALA A 341 -33.69 28.82 26.36
C ALA A 341 -33.51 28.82 24.84
N ASP A 342 -32.44 29.45 24.33
CA ASP A 342 -32.05 29.41 22.92
C ASP A 342 -31.21 28.16 22.62
N GLU A 343 -30.27 27.81 23.51
CA GLU A 343 -29.47 26.59 23.40
C GLU A 343 -30.35 25.33 23.36
N ALA A 344 -31.45 25.29 24.13
CA ALA A 344 -32.43 24.21 24.10
C ALA A 344 -33.31 24.16 22.83
N ARG A 345 -33.27 25.19 21.98
CA ARG A 345 -34.00 25.26 20.68
C ARG A 345 -33.10 24.90 19.50
N LEU A 346 -31.80 25.11 19.62
CA LEU A 346 -30.81 24.68 18.64
C LEU A 346 -30.45 23.19 18.85
N PHE A 347 -29.96 22.56 17.78
CA PHE A 347 -29.43 21.20 17.86
C PHE A 347 -28.14 21.21 18.70
N PRO A 348 -28.10 20.60 19.90
CA PRO A 348 -27.01 20.84 20.84
C PRO A 348 -25.69 20.31 20.27
N PHE A 349 -24.62 21.11 20.42
CA PHE A 349 -23.35 20.88 19.72
C PHE A 349 -22.68 19.54 20.08
N SER A 350 -23.01 18.96 21.25
CA SER A 350 -22.63 17.59 21.62
C SER A 350 -23.06 16.55 20.57
N ASN A 351 -24.22 16.74 19.92
CA ASN A 351 -24.71 15.83 18.89
C ASN A 351 -23.91 15.94 17.57
N LEU A 352 -23.25 17.07 17.29
CA LEU A 352 -22.32 17.16 16.14
C LEU A 352 -21.08 16.29 16.37
N ILE A 353 -20.58 16.23 17.61
CA ILE A 353 -19.48 15.33 17.99
C ILE A 353 -19.90 13.86 17.85
N VAL A 354 -21.15 13.53 18.22
CA VAL A 354 -21.71 12.19 18.01
C VAL A 354 -21.84 11.85 16.52
N ILE A 355 -22.27 12.80 15.69
CA ILE A 355 -22.31 12.64 14.22
C ILE A 355 -20.89 12.45 13.64
N ALA A 356 -19.88 13.16 14.13
CA ALA A 356 -18.49 12.95 13.74
C ALA A 356 -18.01 11.53 14.12
N CYS A 357 -18.29 11.09 15.35
CA CYS A 357 -17.99 9.72 15.79
C CYS A 357 -18.65 8.66 14.91
N PHE A 358 -19.93 8.86 14.57
CA PHE A 358 -20.67 7.95 13.69
C PHE A 358 -20.09 7.89 12.28
N ILE A 359 -19.83 9.04 11.64
CA ILE A 359 -19.32 9.08 10.26
C ILE A 359 -17.86 8.61 10.18
N ASP A 360 -17.01 8.87 11.18
CA ASP A 360 -15.65 8.29 11.26
C ASP A 360 -15.73 6.76 11.35
N HIS A 361 -16.62 6.23 12.19
CA HIS A 361 -16.88 4.79 12.26
C HIS A 361 -17.38 4.22 10.92
N VAL A 362 -18.28 4.95 10.23
CA VAL A 362 -18.73 4.58 8.88
C VAL A 362 -17.55 4.54 7.92
N LEU A 363 -16.80 5.63 7.75
CA LEU A 363 -15.72 5.75 6.77
C LEU A 363 -14.55 4.80 7.04
N THR A 364 -14.20 4.56 8.31
CA THR A 364 -12.98 3.81 8.65
C THR A 364 -13.21 2.32 8.90
N ILE A 365 -14.44 1.91 9.22
CA ILE A 365 -14.78 0.52 9.60
C ILE A 365 -15.97 -0.02 8.79
N ALA A 366 -17.14 0.61 8.88
CA ALA A 366 -18.37 0.00 8.35
C ALA A 366 -18.43 0.01 6.82
N TRP A 367 -18.05 1.11 6.16
CA TRP A 367 -18.00 1.24 4.69
C TRP A 367 -16.92 0.37 4.03
N PRO A 368 -15.67 0.31 4.53
CA PRO A 368 -14.66 -0.63 4.04
C PRO A 368 -15.12 -2.10 4.16
N THR A 369 -15.71 -2.46 5.30
CA THR A 369 -16.30 -3.78 5.52
C THR A 369 -17.44 -4.01 4.52
N TYR A 370 -18.40 -3.09 4.41
CA TYR A 370 -19.49 -3.15 3.45
C TYR A 370 -19.01 -3.33 2.02
N ARG A 371 -17.99 -2.60 1.56
CA ARG A 371 -17.43 -2.77 0.20
C ARG A 371 -16.90 -4.18 -0.04
N VAL A 372 -16.25 -4.79 0.94
CA VAL A 372 -15.74 -6.17 0.86
C VAL A 372 -16.88 -7.21 0.87
N TYR A 373 -17.99 -6.93 1.57
CA TYR A 373 -19.22 -7.72 1.53
C TYR A 373 -20.10 -7.47 0.27
N ALA A 374 -20.05 -6.28 -0.32
CA ALA A 374 -20.88 -5.87 -1.45
C ALA A 374 -20.27 -6.22 -2.81
N ASP A 375 -18.95 -6.40 -2.89
CA ASP A 375 -18.28 -6.89 -4.09
C ASP A 375 -18.81 -8.29 -4.47
N PRO A 376 -19.52 -8.46 -5.62
CA PRO A 376 -20.08 -9.74 -6.01
C PRO A 376 -19.01 -10.80 -6.29
N ASN A 377 -17.76 -10.40 -6.55
CA ASN A 377 -16.63 -11.31 -6.71
C ASN A 377 -16.22 -11.97 -5.38
N ASN A 378 -16.51 -11.34 -4.24
CA ASN A 378 -16.20 -11.86 -2.90
C ASN A 378 -17.29 -12.80 -2.35
N ALA A 379 -17.92 -13.60 -3.21
CA ALA A 379 -18.96 -14.58 -2.86
C ALA A 379 -18.56 -15.55 -1.72
N GLY A 380 -17.26 -15.66 -1.41
CA GLY A 380 -16.72 -16.38 -0.26
C GLY A 380 -17.34 -16.01 1.09
N TRP A 381 -17.80 -14.77 1.32
CA TRP A 381 -18.46 -14.44 2.60
C TRP A 381 -19.85 -15.06 2.75
N ARG A 382 -20.62 -15.19 1.65
CA ARG A 382 -21.93 -15.86 1.65
C ARG A 382 -21.74 -17.33 2.02
N ASN A 383 -20.71 -17.95 1.46
CA ASN A 383 -20.26 -19.29 1.84
C ASN A 383 -19.81 -19.33 3.32
N LEU A 384 -19.08 -18.32 3.83
CA LEU A 384 -18.60 -18.30 5.22
C LEU A 384 -19.70 -18.17 6.29
N LEU A 385 -20.92 -17.76 5.90
CA LEU A 385 -22.12 -17.80 6.76
C LEU A 385 -23.00 -19.04 6.54
N THR A 386 -22.72 -19.89 5.56
CA THR A 386 -23.58 -21.02 5.16
C THR A 386 -22.85 -22.38 5.05
N SER A 387 -21.52 -22.38 5.08
CA SER A 387 -20.66 -23.57 5.00
C SER A 387 -19.95 -23.77 6.34
N THR A 388 -20.56 -24.58 7.20
CA THR A 388 -19.87 -25.23 8.33
C THR A 388 -18.89 -26.31 7.87
N THR A 389 -19.06 -26.83 6.65
CA THR A 389 -18.17 -27.82 6.05
C THR A 389 -17.98 -27.63 4.54
N ASN A 390 -16.73 -27.88 4.13
CA ASN A 390 -16.26 -28.22 2.79
C ASN A 390 -16.16 -27.13 1.70
N HIS A 391 -14.89 -26.86 1.40
CA HIS A 391 -14.32 -26.40 0.13
C HIS A 391 -14.47 -24.92 -0.24
N ALA A 392 -13.32 -24.29 -0.43
CA ALA A 392 -13.20 -22.96 -1.01
C ALA A 392 -13.70 -22.99 -2.45
N LYS A 393 -14.91 -22.46 -2.67
CA LYS A 393 -15.47 -22.22 -4.01
C LYS A 393 -14.45 -21.40 -4.80
N THR A 394 -13.97 -21.96 -5.90
CA THR A 394 -12.89 -21.37 -6.70
C THR A 394 -13.24 -19.95 -7.10
N VAL A 395 -12.28 -19.04 -6.94
CA VAL A 395 -12.32 -17.73 -7.61
C VAL A 395 -12.56 -18.00 -9.09
N GLN A 396 -13.52 -17.30 -9.71
CA GLN A 396 -13.69 -17.39 -11.16
C GLN A 396 -12.45 -16.81 -11.83
N VAL A 397 -11.58 -17.72 -12.25
CA VAL A 397 -10.35 -17.47 -12.99
C VAL A 397 -10.75 -17.15 -14.43
N THR A 398 -10.52 -15.91 -14.87
CA THR A 398 -10.89 -15.48 -16.24
C THR A 398 -9.79 -15.88 -17.23
N GLY A 399 -8.53 -15.59 -16.92
CA GLY A 399 -7.38 -15.97 -17.75
C GLY A 399 -6.81 -17.35 -17.38
N SER A 400 -6.51 -18.16 -18.39
CA SER A 400 -5.91 -19.48 -18.22
C SER A 400 -4.47 -19.43 -17.70
N ARG A 401 -4.02 -20.50 -17.03
CA ARG A 401 -2.59 -20.66 -16.64
C ARG A 401 -1.64 -20.60 -17.85
N ALA A 402 -2.10 -21.01 -19.03
CA ALA A 402 -1.33 -20.93 -20.26
C ALA A 402 -1.10 -19.47 -20.72
N GLN A 403 -2.13 -18.63 -20.68
CA GLN A 403 -1.99 -17.18 -20.95
C GLN A 403 -1.10 -16.50 -19.92
N PHE A 404 -1.19 -16.87 -18.64
CA PHE A 404 -0.29 -16.34 -17.62
C PHE A 404 1.17 -16.73 -17.88
N ARG A 405 1.45 -17.99 -18.20
CA ARG A 405 2.80 -18.45 -18.58
C ARG A 405 3.34 -17.73 -19.82
N LYS A 406 2.52 -17.47 -20.84
CA LYS A 406 2.91 -16.63 -21.99
C LYS A 406 3.29 -15.22 -21.54
N LEU A 407 2.50 -14.58 -20.67
CA LEU A 407 2.80 -13.26 -20.10
C LEU A 407 4.11 -13.25 -19.29
N LEU A 408 4.41 -14.31 -18.52
CA LEU A 408 5.65 -14.41 -17.75
C LEU A 408 6.90 -14.63 -18.64
N LEU A 409 6.74 -15.23 -19.82
CA LEU A 409 7.82 -15.44 -20.79
C LEU A 409 8.10 -14.18 -21.62
N ASP A 410 7.06 -13.44 -22.02
CA ASP A 410 7.18 -12.15 -22.70
C ASP A 410 7.79 -11.09 -21.76
N THR A 411 8.95 -10.56 -22.13
CA THR A 411 9.69 -9.59 -21.30
C THR A 411 9.00 -8.21 -21.24
N LYS A 412 8.22 -7.82 -22.25
CA LYS A 412 7.42 -6.58 -22.24
C LYS A 412 6.19 -6.75 -21.35
N ARG A 413 5.35 -7.75 -21.62
CA ARG A 413 4.13 -8.03 -20.83
C ARG A 413 4.45 -8.36 -19.37
N PHE A 414 5.56 -9.05 -19.09
CA PHE A 414 6.00 -9.28 -17.71
C PHE A 414 6.48 -7.99 -17.01
N ARG A 415 7.08 -7.03 -17.73
CA ARG A 415 7.45 -5.74 -17.15
C ARG A 415 6.21 -4.92 -16.80
N GLU A 416 5.20 -4.91 -17.67
CA GLU A 416 3.89 -4.29 -17.43
C GLU A 416 3.19 -4.94 -16.21
N PHE A 417 3.24 -6.27 -16.11
CA PHE A 417 2.77 -7.02 -14.94
C PHE A 417 3.55 -6.70 -13.66
N LYS A 418 4.88 -6.54 -13.72
CA LYS A 418 5.69 -6.09 -12.57
C LYS A 418 5.27 -4.69 -12.11
N LEU A 419 5.07 -3.73 -13.02
CA LEU A 419 4.54 -2.39 -12.69
C LEU A 419 3.15 -2.45 -12.05
N PHE A 420 2.27 -3.34 -12.53
CA PHE A 420 0.99 -3.61 -11.88
C PHE A 420 1.14 -4.22 -10.48
N SER A 421 2.08 -5.15 -10.28
CA SER A 421 2.32 -5.77 -8.96
C SER A 421 2.90 -4.77 -7.94
N ILE A 422 3.77 -3.85 -8.39
CA ILE A 422 4.24 -2.68 -7.62
C ILE A 422 3.03 -1.85 -7.19
N ARG A 423 2.18 -1.46 -8.14
CA ARG A 423 0.96 -0.69 -7.88
C ARG A 423 0.06 -1.37 -6.85
N ASN A 424 -0.09 -2.69 -6.90
CA ASN A 424 -0.95 -3.45 -5.99
C ASN A 424 -0.29 -3.85 -4.66
N MET A 425 1.01 -3.62 -4.48
CA MET A 425 1.83 -4.11 -3.36
C MET A 425 1.72 -5.63 -3.19
N SER A 426 1.85 -6.35 -4.31
CA SER A 426 2.00 -7.82 -4.39
C SER A 426 3.21 -8.20 -5.25
N VAL A 427 4.26 -7.40 -5.07
CA VAL A 427 5.44 -7.25 -5.94
C VAL A 427 6.58 -8.20 -5.57
N GLU A 428 6.66 -8.56 -4.29
CA GLU A 428 7.56 -9.56 -3.73
C GLU A 428 7.54 -10.87 -4.54
N ASN A 429 6.35 -11.33 -4.91
CA ASN A 429 6.15 -12.53 -5.71
C ASN A 429 6.73 -12.39 -7.13
N ALA A 430 6.49 -11.26 -7.80
CA ALA A 430 6.93 -11.05 -9.19
C ALA A 430 8.45 -10.85 -9.30
N PHE A 431 9.06 -10.13 -8.35
CA PHE A 431 10.51 -9.97 -8.32
C PHE A 431 11.25 -11.24 -7.85
N PHE A 432 10.68 -12.00 -6.92
CA PHE A 432 11.23 -13.31 -6.56
C PHE A 432 11.20 -14.29 -7.73
N TYR A 433 10.09 -14.35 -8.49
CA TYR A 433 9.98 -15.18 -9.69
C TYR A 433 11.06 -14.80 -10.72
N ASP A 434 11.28 -13.50 -10.97
CA ASP A 434 12.28 -13.03 -11.92
C ASP A 434 13.72 -13.33 -11.45
N ALA A 435 13.98 -13.18 -10.14
CA ALA A 435 15.25 -13.53 -9.52
C ALA A 435 15.55 -15.03 -9.65
N CYS A 436 14.57 -15.90 -9.33
CA CYS A 436 14.68 -17.35 -9.49
C CYS A 436 14.93 -17.73 -10.96
N ARG A 437 14.17 -17.16 -11.90
CA ARG A 437 14.30 -17.38 -13.34
C ARG A 437 15.67 -16.95 -13.87
N SER A 438 16.16 -15.78 -13.44
CA SER A 438 17.47 -15.27 -13.81
C SER A 438 18.60 -16.16 -13.26
N LEU A 439 18.50 -16.60 -12.00
CA LEU A 439 19.51 -17.43 -11.35
C LEU A 439 19.55 -18.85 -11.94
N LEU A 440 18.38 -19.45 -12.22
CA LEU A 440 18.28 -20.73 -12.94
C LEU A 440 18.93 -20.66 -14.33
N ARG A 441 18.63 -19.62 -15.12
CA ARG A 441 19.26 -19.41 -16.43
C ARG A 441 20.78 -19.24 -16.32
N SER A 442 21.28 -18.54 -15.30
CA SER A 442 22.72 -18.44 -15.05
C SER A 442 23.37 -19.78 -14.71
N ALA A 443 22.67 -20.68 -14.02
CA ALA A 443 23.16 -22.04 -13.74
C ALA A 443 23.17 -22.92 -14.98
N GLU A 444 22.08 -22.92 -15.76
CA GLU A 444 21.97 -23.67 -17.02
C GLU A 444 23.07 -23.27 -18.04
N LEU A 445 23.39 -21.96 -18.13
CA LEU A 445 24.48 -21.46 -18.97
C LEU A 445 25.87 -21.84 -18.44
N HIS A 446 26.07 -21.86 -17.11
CA HIS A 446 27.35 -22.28 -16.54
C HIS A 446 27.58 -23.79 -16.68
N GLU A 447 26.52 -24.61 -16.53
CA GLU A 447 26.59 -26.06 -16.76
C GLU A 447 26.91 -26.39 -18.22
N ALA A 448 26.37 -25.63 -19.18
CA ALA A 448 26.76 -25.74 -20.59
C ALA A 448 28.25 -25.37 -20.79
N ALA A 449 28.69 -24.22 -20.27
CA ALA A 449 30.09 -23.78 -20.39
C ALA A 449 31.09 -24.75 -19.71
N LEU A 450 30.72 -25.37 -18.60
CA LEU A 450 31.49 -26.44 -17.94
C LEU A 450 31.71 -27.64 -18.87
N ARG A 451 30.66 -28.09 -19.58
CA ARG A 451 30.75 -29.22 -20.53
C ARG A 451 31.62 -28.91 -21.75
N GLU A 452 31.73 -27.64 -22.13
CA GLU A 452 32.62 -27.16 -23.19
C GLU A 452 34.08 -26.90 -22.72
N GLY A 453 34.36 -27.00 -21.42
CA GLY A 453 35.64 -26.58 -20.83
C GLY A 453 35.82 -25.07 -20.69
N ASN A 454 34.83 -24.27 -21.12
CA ASN A 454 34.79 -22.81 -21.03
C ASN A 454 34.29 -22.31 -19.66
N ALA A 455 34.57 -23.05 -18.59
CA ALA A 455 34.04 -22.82 -17.25
C ALA A 455 34.44 -21.43 -16.70
N ASP A 456 33.51 -20.77 -16.03
CA ASP A 456 33.76 -19.47 -15.40
C ASP A 456 34.24 -19.64 -13.94
N PRO A 457 35.53 -19.36 -13.62
CA PRO A 457 36.05 -19.54 -12.27
C PRO A 457 35.47 -18.54 -11.24
N GLY A 458 34.84 -17.46 -11.69
CA GLY A 458 34.12 -16.51 -10.83
C GLY A 458 32.66 -16.88 -10.59
N TYR A 459 32.18 -18.03 -11.08
CA TYR A 459 30.76 -18.38 -10.99
C TYR A 459 30.28 -18.60 -9.56
N ASP A 460 30.96 -19.46 -8.79
CA ASP A 460 30.50 -19.86 -7.45
C ASP A 460 30.46 -18.68 -6.47
N GLU A 461 31.42 -17.75 -6.56
CA GLU A 461 31.45 -16.56 -5.71
C GLU A 461 30.27 -15.60 -6.01
N ARG A 462 29.97 -15.39 -7.31
CA ARG A 462 28.80 -14.58 -7.72
C ARG A 462 27.48 -15.30 -7.42
N LEU A 463 27.42 -16.62 -7.56
CA LEU A 463 26.26 -17.42 -7.16
C LEU A 463 26.02 -17.30 -5.65
N GLY A 464 27.07 -17.46 -4.83
CA GLY A 464 27.02 -17.26 -3.38
C GLY A 464 26.54 -15.86 -3.00
N ARG A 465 27.10 -14.80 -3.60
CA ARG A 465 26.62 -13.42 -3.43
C ARG A 465 25.13 -13.29 -3.79
N ARG A 466 24.66 -13.91 -4.87
CA ARG A 466 23.27 -13.84 -5.35
C ARG A 466 22.29 -14.65 -4.49
N LEU A 467 22.71 -15.81 -3.97
CA LEU A 467 21.94 -16.61 -3.01
C LEU A 467 21.82 -15.90 -1.65
N ALA A 468 22.90 -15.27 -1.16
CA ALA A 468 22.89 -14.47 0.05
C ALA A 468 21.95 -13.25 -0.05
N TRP A 469 21.99 -12.53 -1.18
CA TRP A 469 21.03 -11.48 -1.50
C TRP A 469 19.59 -12.00 -1.50
N LEU A 470 19.30 -13.06 -2.27
CA LEU A 470 17.97 -13.67 -2.37
C LEU A 470 17.43 -14.14 -1.01
N HIS A 471 18.28 -14.73 -0.17
CA HIS A 471 17.95 -15.09 1.21
C HIS A 471 17.59 -13.86 2.05
N SER A 472 18.43 -12.81 2.01
CA SER A 472 18.25 -11.58 2.79
C SER A 472 17.00 -10.77 2.41
N THR A 473 16.64 -10.76 1.13
CA THR A 473 15.57 -9.93 0.56
C THR A 473 14.21 -10.62 0.55
N PHE A 474 14.16 -11.95 0.30
CA PHE A 474 12.88 -12.64 0.05
C PHE A 474 12.58 -13.82 0.99
N LEU A 475 13.58 -14.45 1.62
CA LEU A 475 13.38 -15.69 2.39
C LEU A 475 13.40 -15.50 3.91
N ARG A 476 14.34 -14.68 4.40
CA ARG A 476 14.50 -14.41 5.84
C ARG A 476 13.18 -13.92 6.41
N ALA A 477 12.76 -14.47 7.56
CA ALA A 477 11.59 -13.97 8.27
C ALA A 477 11.74 -12.47 8.59
N SER A 478 10.69 -11.68 8.31
CA SER A 478 10.71 -10.21 8.33
C SER A 478 11.72 -9.57 7.37
N ALA A 479 11.93 -10.17 6.19
CA ALA A 479 12.54 -9.47 5.05
C ALA A 479 11.52 -8.53 4.38
N ASP A 480 12.00 -7.43 3.77
CA ASP A 480 11.14 -6.37 3.21
C ASP A 480 10.25 -6.87 2.05
N MET A 481 10.66 -7.97 1.40
CA MET A 481 9.96 -8.63 0.29
C MET A 481 9.73 -10.12 0.61
N GLU A 482 9.44 -10.47 1.88
CA GLU A 482 9.21 -11.87 2.32
C GLU A 482 8.10 -12.56 1.50
N VAL A 483 8.46 -13.58 0.71
CA VAL A 483 7.50 -14.33 -0.13
C VAL A 483 6.75 -15.41 0.65
N ASN A 484 5.46 -15.57 0.35
CA ASN A 484 4.52 -16.47 1.03
C ASN A 484 4.67 -17.96 0.60
N LEU A 485 5.90 -18.46 0.56
CA LEU A 485 6.23 -19.86 0.27
C LEU A 485 5.69 -20.82 1.35
N SER A 486 5.42 -22.08 0.96
CA SER A 486 5.05 -23.10 1.94
C SER A 486 6.17 -23.35 2.95
N GLY A 487 5.82 -23.63 4.21
CA GLY A 487 6.80 -23.77 5.30
C GLY A 487 7.79 -24.93 5.14
N SER A 488 7.52 -25.92 4.28
CA SER A 488 8.49 -26.95 3.89
C SER A 488 9.48 -26.44 2.83
N THR A 489 8.99 -25.68 1.86
CA THR A 489 9.77 -25.05 0.80
C THR A 489 10.71 -23.97 1.34
N ARG A 490 10.19 -23.04 2.15
CA ARG A 490 11.01 -21.99 2.78
C ARG A 490 12.17 -22.58 3.59
N ARG A 491 11.88 -23.50 4.52
CA ARG A 491 12.91 -24.16 5.37
C ARG A 491 13.87 -25.09 4.63
N ARG A 492 13.65 -25.42 3.35
CA ARG A 492 14.67 -26.05 2.50
C ARG A 492 15.52 -25.00 1.80
N LEU A 493 14.88 -24.00 1.20
CA LEU A 493 15.56 -22.94 0.45
C LEU A 493 16.42 -22.03 1.36
N GLU A 494 15.98 -21.76 2.60
CA GLU A 494 16.74 -21.07 3.66
C GLU A 494 18.01 -21.82 4.11
N ARG A 495 18.03 -23.14 4.00
CA ARG A 495 19.24 -23.95 4.26
C ARG A 495 20.15 -23.91 3.05
N ALA A 496 19.66 -24.32 1.89
CA ALA A 496 20.42 -24.30 0.64
C ALA A 496 21.11 -22.93 0.38
N THR A 497 20.38 -21.82 0.51
CA THR A 497 20.94 -20.46 0.34
C THR A 497 21.94 -20.04 1.42
N ARG A 498 21.82 -20.54 2.65
CA ARG A 498 22.76 -20.30 3.75
C ARG A 498 24.03 -21.14 3.61
N ASP A 499 23.87 -22.36 3.16
CA ASP A 499 24.95 -23.33 2.93
C ASP A 499 25.68 -23.06 1.59
N GLY A 500 25.31 -22.00 0.86
CA GLY A 500 25.90 -21.59 -0.42
C GLY A 500 25.48 -22.45 -1.62
N MET A 501 24.63 -23.45 -1.43
CA MET A 501 24.29 -24.47 -2.43
C MET A 501 23.02 -24.13 -3.22
N LEU A 502 23.09 -24.22 -4.56
CA LEU A 502 21.92 -24.12 -5.43
C LEU A 502 21.25 -25.48 -5.63
N ASP A 503 20.25 -25.79 -4.81
CA ASP A 503 19.30 -26.88 -5.06
C ASP A 503 18.34 -26.47 -6.21
N ILE A 504 18.73 -26.75 -7.45
CA ILE A 504 17.97 -26.42 -8.67
C ILE A 504 16.52 -26.94 -8.62
N PRO A 505 16.25 -28.23 -8.27
CA PRO A 505 14.88 -28.71 -8.09
C PRO A 505 14.07 -27.91 -7.06
N MET A 506 14.67 -27.54 -5.92
CA MET A 506 14.01 -26.74 -4.89
C MET A 506 13.75 -25.31 -5.35
N MET A 507 14.67 -24.70 -6.12
CA MET A 507 14.49 -23.38 -6.71
C MET A 507 13.35 -23.38 -7.74
N ARG A 508 13.28 -24.39 -8.63
CA ARG A 508 12.14 -24.55 -9.55
C ARG A 508 10.82 -24.78 -8.81
N LYS A 509 10.81 -25.54 -7.71
CA LYS A 509 9.60 -25.72 -6.87
C LYS A 509 9.14 -24.40 -6.23
N ALA A 510 10.06 -23.63 -5.64
CA ALA A 510 9.75 -22.34 -5.03
C ALA A 510 9.21 -21.34 -6.06
N MET A 511 9.81 -21.31 -7.26
CA MET A 511 9.34 -20.51 -8.39
C MET A 511 7.92 -20.91 -8.84
N HIS A 512 7.58 -22.21 -8.85
CA HIS A 512 6.23 -22.67 -9.17
C HIS A 512 5.20 -22.35 -8.06
N GLU A 513 5.56 -22.46 -6.77
CA GLU A 513 4.67 -22.02 -5.67
C GLU A 513 4.33 -20.53 -5.80
N VAL A 514 5.30 -19.70 -6.18
CA VAL A 514 5.09 -18.25 -6.40
C VAL A 514 4.36 -17.96 -7.72
N GLU A 515 4.56 -18.77 -8.77
CA GLU A 515 3.75 -18.71 -9.99
C GLU A 515 2.25 -18.93 -9.69
N GLU A 516 1.90 -19.92 -8.87
CA GLU A 516 0.50 -20.18 -8.50
C GLU A 516 -0.08 -19.04 -7.63
N LEU A 517 0.69 -18.51 -6.68
CA LEU A 517 0.28 -17.34 -5.89
C LEU A 517 0.00 -16.13 -6.78
N MET A 518 0.90 -15.79 -7.70
CA MET A 518 0.67 -14.71 -8.66
C MET A 518 -0.53 -14.98 -9.56
N PHE A 519 -0.71 -16.22 -10.02
CA PHE A 519 -1.79 -16.61 -10.93
C PHE A 519 -3.18 -16.44 -10.33
N TYR A 520 -3.40 -16.93 -9.11
CA TYR A 520 -4.70 -16.84 -8.45
C TYR A 520 -5.01 -15.45 -7.89
N ASP A 521 -3.98 -14.69 -7.52
CA ASP A 521 -4.16 -13.46 -6.75
C ASP A 521 -3.90 -12.18 -7.57
N THR A 522 -2.68 -12.05 -8.13
CA THR A 522 -2.27 -10.81 -8.81
C THR A 522 -2.74 -10.78 -10.27
N TYR A 523 -2.68 -11.90 -10.99
CA TYR A 523 -3.06 -11.98 -12.41
C TYR A 523 -4.57 -11.82 -12.63
N GLN A 524 -5.42 -12.38 -11.76
CA GLN A 524 -6.87 -12.16 -11.85
C GLN A 524 -7.24 -10.68 -11.62
N ARG A 525 -6.49 -9.96 -10.79
CA ARG A 525 -6.64 -8.50 -10.65
C ARG A 525 -6.07 -7.74 -11.86
N TYR A 526 -4.99 -8.22 -12.47
CA TYR A 526 -4.38 -7.62 -13.67
C TYR A 526 -5.35 -7.60 -14.86
N LEU A 527 -5.98 -8.74 -15.16
CA LEU A 527 -6.96 -8.86 -16.26
C LEU A 527 -8.17 -7.93 -16.04
N ARG A 528 -8.72 -7.90 -14.83
CA ARG A 528 -9.82 -6.99 -14.49
C ARG A 528 -9.51 -5.50 -14.66
N GLN A 529 -8.24 -5.09 -14.65
CA GLN A 529 -7.84 -3.69 -14.86
C GLN A 529 -7.55 -3.37 -16.33
N HIS A 530 -6.98 -4.31 -17.09
CA HIS A 530 -6.59 -4.09 -18.50
C HIS A 530 -7.63 -4.61 -19.50
N GLY A 531 -8.70 -5.24 -19.00
CA GLY A 531 -9.68 -5.94 -19.81
C GLY A 531 -9.17 -7.30 -20.29
N ASP A 532 -10.10 -8.14 -20.73
CA ASP A 532 -9.79 -9.28 -21.60
C ASP A 532 -9.74 -8.76 -23.06
N GLU A 533 -8.95 -7.72 -23.36
CA GLU A 533 -8.67 -7.28 -24.73
C GLU A 533 -7.92 -8.40 -25.47
N PRO A 534 -8.53 -9.09 -26.46
CA PRO A 534 -8.00 -10.37 -26.93
C PRO A 534 -6.97 -10.16 -28.05
N ASP A 535 -5.74 -9.83 -27.66
CA ASP A 535 -4.56 -9.71 -28.54
C ASP A 535 -4.69 -8.77 -29.77
N ASN A 536 -5.67 -7.85 -29.77
CA ASN A 536 -5.84 -6.80 -30.79
C ASN A 536 -4.71 -5.75 -30.72
N ASP A 537 -3.58 -6.03 -31.35
CA ASP A 537 -2.49 -5.10 -31.72
C ASP A 537 -2.15 -3.97 -30.72
N VAL A 538 -1.62 -4.37 -29.56
CA VAL A 538 -1.08 -3.50 -28.48
C VAL A 538 0.21 -2.75 -28.88
N CYS A 539 0.38 -2.44 -30.16
CA CYS A 539 1.40 -1.57 -30.71
C CYS A 539 0.90 -0.13 -30.90
N THR A 540 -0.40 0.07 -31.15
CA THR A 540 -0.93 1.36 -31.64
C THR A 540 -1.12 2.41 -30.53
N SER A 541 -1.63 2.00 -29.37
CA SER A 541 -2.08 2.91 -28.29
C SER A 541 -0.94 3.60 -27.51
N MET A 542 0.28 3.09 -27.59
CA MET A 542 1.41 3.66 -26.84
C MET A 542 2.01 4.91 -27.53
N THR A 543 1.72 5.11 -28.81
CA THR A 543 2.20 6.24 -29.63
C THR A 543 1.38 7.53 -29.45
N GLU A 544 0.06 7.43 -29.26
CA GLU A 544 -0.82 8.61 -29.19
C GLU A 544 -0.62 9.42 -27.91
N ILE A 545 -0.30 8.76 -26.79
CA ILE A 545 -0.01 9.42 -25.50
C ILE A 545 1.21 10.36 -25.60
N THR A 546 2.13 10.10 -26.53
CA THR A 546 3.26 11.00 -26.84
C THR A 546 2.97 12.09 -27.87
N ALA A 547 1.83 12.03 -28.58
CA ALA A 547 1.48 13.00 -29.62
C ALA A 547 0.55 14.14 -29.11
N ALA A 548 -0.21 13.89 -28.04
CA ALA A 548 -1.23 14.81 -27.54
C ALA A 548 -0.70 15.92 -26.59
N LYS A 549 0.20 16.78 -27.09
CA LYS A 549 0.54 18.07 -26.44
C LYS A 549 0.97 19.16 -27.44
N PRO A 550 0.15 20.21 -27.64
CA PRO A 550 0.66 21.58 -27.60
C PRO A 550 1.13 21.96 -26.18
#